data_AF-A0A1E5SS21-F1
#
_entry.id   AF-A0A1E5SS21-F1
#
_cell.length_a   1.000
_cell.length_b   1.000
_cell.length_c   1.000
_cell.angle_alpha   90.00
_cell.angle_beta   90.00
_cell.angle_gamma   90.00
#
_symmetry.space_group_name_H-M   'P 1'
#
loop_
_entity.id
_entity.type
_entity.pdbx_description
1 polymer ?
#
loop_
_entity_poly.entity_id
_entity_poly.type
_entity_poly.pdbx_seq_one_letter_code
_entity_poly.pdbx_strand_id
1 'polypeptide(L)'
;MKRLYSLFIVISFSLSSGCQEKNDWVPVYKNDKEGNAILGSKMELINAIRNGNEIRIAWGSEGKTHRIEHISDPTWIAILDETEVIAHIDPQVLSTVDWDTLSADYADSTKLSQEWRVVITTKGEFDAVWYDQANHKVLQRWPQNHVMTWFVKGVVKENAAPFYQPK
;
A
#
# COMPACT_ATOMS: atom_id res chain seq x y z
N MET A 1 -61.21 -3.98 47.21
CA MET A 1 -60.94 -4.61 45.90
C MET A 1 -59.85 -3.81 45.19
N LYS A 2 -59.04 -4.50 44.38
CA LYS A 2 -57.59 -4.29 44.16
C LYS A 2 -57.24 -3.01 43.38
N ARG A 3 -56.21 -2.28 43.85
CA ARG A 3 -55.50 -1.22 43.10
C ARG A 3 -54.57 -1.88 42.08
N LEU A 4 -54.73 -1.58 40.80
CA LEU A 4 -53.84 -2.03 39.72
C LEU A 4 -52.78 -0.94 39.48
N TYR A 5 -51.53 -1.24 39.79
CA TYR A 5 -50.39 -0.42 39.38
C TYR A 5 -49.91 -0.91 38.01
N SER A 6 -50.06 -0.09 36.98
CA SER A 6 -49.49 -0.36 35.66
C SER A 6 -48.01 0.04 35.67
N LEU A 7 -47.14 -0.95 35.64
CA LEU A 7 -45.69 -0.81 35.53
C LEU A 7 -45.33 -0.53 34.06
N PHE A 8 -44.95 0.70 33.72
CA PHE A 8 -44.39 1.04 32.41
C PHE A 8 -42.91 0.62 32.38
N ILE A 9 -42.62 -0.51 31.73
CA ILE A 9 -41.25 -0.93 31.44
C ILE A 9 -40.81 -0.20 30.17
N VAL A 10 -39.98 0.83 30.32
CA VAL A 10 -39.28 1.48 29.20
C VAL A 10 -38.10 0.59 28.84
N ILE A 11 -38.26 -0.24 27.81
CA ILE A 11 -37.15 -0.99 27.23
C ILE A 11 -36.32 0.01 26.42
N SER A 12 -35.27 0.55 27.04
CA SER A 12 -34.23 1.29 26.34
C SER A 12 -33.47 0.30 25.45
N PHE A 13 -33.88 0.19 24.19
CA PHE A 13 -33.09 -0.43 23.13
C PHE A 13 -31.87 0.46 22.91
N SER A 14 -30.81 0.21 23.67
CA SER A 14 -29.48 0.66 23.30
C SER A 14 -29.15 -0.02 21.98
N LEU A 15 -29.30 0.72 20.88
CA LEU A 15 -28.60 0.39 19.65
C LEU A 15 -27.11 0.50 19.98
N SER A 16 -26.53 -0.62 20.40
CA SER A 16 -25.11 -0.84 20.30
C SER A 16 -24.81 -0.84 18.79
N SER A 17 -24.53 0.34 18.24
CA SER A 17 -23.79 0.45 16.99
C SER A 17 -22.43 -0.16 17.29
N GLY A 18 -22.35 -1.49 17.21
CA GLY A 18 -21.08 -2.19 17.17
C GLY A 18 -20.33 -1.56 16.01
N CYS A 19 -19.31 -0.77 16.32
CA CYS A 19 -18.32 -0.36 15.34
C CYS A 19 -17.67 -1.68 14.91
N GLN A 20 -18.21 -2.28 13.86
CA GLN A 20 -17.60 -3.44 13.24
C GLN A 20 -16.32 -2.90 12.63
N GLU A 21 -15.21 -3.01 13.35
CA GLU A 21 -13.89 -2.73 12.83
C GLU A 21 -13.72 -3.61 11.59
N LYS A 22 -13.95 -3.03 10.42
CA LYS A 22 -13.66 -3.68 9.16
C LYS A 22 -12.15 -3.80 9.08
N ASN A 23 -11.65 -5.00 9.38
CA ASN A 23 -10.24 -5.35 9.27
C ASN A 23 -9.86 -5.69 7.81
N ASP A 24 -10.58 -5.10 6.86
CA ASP A 24 -10.40 -5.33 5.42
C ASP A 24 -9.33 -4.40 4.88
N TRP A 25 -8.74 -4.80 3.75
CA TRP A 25 -7.87 -3.94 2.97
C TRP A 25 -8.70 -2.96 2.15
N VAL A 26 -8.47 -1.67 2.33
CA VAL A 26 -9.19 -0.60 1.63
C VAL A 26 -8.22 0.34 0.92
N PRO A 27 -8.50 0.77 -0.32
CA PRO A 27 -7.69 1.80 -0.98
C PRO A 27 -7.98 3.15 -0.32
N VAL A 28 -6.96 3.80 0.21
CA VAL A 28 -7.08 5.14 0.85
C VAL A 28 -6.46 6.24 0.01
N TYR A 29 -5.58 5.88 -0.91
CA TYR A 29 -4.96 6.83 -1.82
C TYR A 29 -4.62 6.17 -3.14
N LYS A 30 -4.91 6.85 -4.25
CA LYS A 30 -4.45 6.47 -5.57
C LYS A 30 -3.89 7.70 -6.26
N ASN A 31 -2.69 7.60 -6.82
CA ASN A 31 -2.07 8.66 -7.60
C ASN A 31 -1.94 8.28 -9.07
N ASP A 32 -1.95 9.29 -9.95
CA ASP A 32 -1.51 9.16 -11.34
C ASP A 32 0.02 9.16 -11.45
N LYS A 33 0.54 9.19 -12.68
CA LYS A 33 1.99 9.19 -12.97
C LYS A 33 2.67 10.49 -12.57
N GLU A 34 1.92 11.57 -12.45
CA GLU A 34 2.40 12.90 -12.08
C GLU A 34 2.23 13.17 -10.58
N GLY A 35 1.68 12.21 -9.83
CA GLY A 35 1.46 12.31 -8.38
C GLY A 35 0.15 13.00 -7.98
N ASN A 36 -0.74 13.29 -8.94
CA ASN A 36 -2.06 13.84 -8.63
C ASN A 36 -2.97 12.76 -8.09
N ALA A 37 -3.85 13.13 -7.15
CA ALA A 37 -4.80 12.21 -6.57
C ALA A 37 -5.89 11.81 -7.60
N ILE A 38 -6.05 10.50 -7.82
CA ILE A 38 -7.19 9.90 -8.51
C ILE A 38 -8.28 9.49 -7.49
N LEU A 39 -7.87 9.04 -6.31
CA LEU A 39 -8.76 8.61 -5.22
C LEU A 39 -8.14 8.96 -3.87
N GLY A 40 -9.00 9.34 -2.92
CA GLY A 40 -8.63 9.62 -1.53
C GLY A 40 -7.63 10.77 -1.40
N SER A 41 -6.85 10.76 -0.32
CA SER A 41 -5.88 11.83 -0.04
C SER A 41 -4.57 11.30 0.53
N LYS A 42 -3.46 12.01 0.25
CA LYS A 42 -2.16 11.73 0.90
C LYS A 42 -2.27 11.84 2.41
N MET A 43 -3.13 12.74 2.92
CA MET A 43 -3.35 12.92 4.35
C MET A 43 -4.00 11.70 5.01
N GLU A 44 -4.95 11.04 4.36
CA GLU A 44 -5.51 9.77 4.85
C GLU A 44 -4.45 8.68 4.93
N LEU A 45 -3.60 8.55 3.90
CA LEU A 45 -2.47 7.62 3.92
C LEU A 45 -1.46 7.96 5.04
N ILE A 46 -1.11 9.23 5.19
CA ILE A 46 -0.21 9.70 6.25
C ILE A 46 -0.79 9.41 7.63
N ASN A 47 -2.08 9.63 7.83
CA ASN A 47 -2.77 9.30 9.07
C ASN A 47 -2.75 7.78 9.33
N ALA A 48 -2.99 6.96 8.31
CA ALA A 48 -2.91 5.50 8.42
C ALA A 48 -1.51 5.03 8.84
N ILE A 49 -0.46 5.58 8.22
CA ILE A 49 0.93 5.29 8.59
C ILE A 49 1.18 5.68 10.04
N ARG A 50 0.76 6.89 10.44
CA ARG A 50 0.92 7.40 11.82
C ARG A 50 0.17 6.60 12.87
N ASN A 51 -0.96 6.01 12.49
CA ASN A 51 -1.73 5.11 13.34
C ASN A 51 -1.14 3.69 13.43
N GLY A 52 -0.09 3.39 12.64
CA GLY A 52 0.55 2.08 12.60
C GLY A 52 -0.23 1.04 11.80
N ASN A 53 -1.11 1.47 10.89
CA ASN A 53 -1.81 0.52 10.02
C ASN A 53 -0.83 -0.18 9.05
N GLU A 54 -1.15 -1.42 8.68
CA GLU A 54 -0.44 -2.14 7.61
C GLU A 54 -0.73 -1.47 6.26
N ILE A 55 0.31 -1.33 5.42
CA ILE A 55 0.25 -0.67 4.11
C ILE A 55 0.57 -1.67 3.01
N ARG A 56 -0.15 -1.57 1.88
CA ARG A 56 0.15 -2.26 0.62
C ARG A 56 0.20 -1.27 -0.53
N ILE A 57 1.11 -1.50 -1.47
CA ILE A 57 1.28 -0.66 -2.64
C ILE A 57 1.06 -1.52 -3.87
N ALA A 58 0.10 -1.14 -4.71
CA ALA A 58 -0.16 -1.80 -5.98
C ALA A 58 0.16 -0.86 -7.15
N TRP A 59 0.74 -1.42 -8.20
CA TRP A 59 1.04 -0.73 -9.46
C TRP A 59 0.91 -1.72 -10.61
N GLY A 60 0.94 -1.22 -11.84
CA GLY A 60 0.89 -2.08 -13.01
C GLY A 60 1.55 -1.44 -14.22
N SER A 61 1.72 -2.25 -15.25
CA SER A 61 2.14 -1.78 -16.57
C SER A 61 1.34 -2.46 -17.67
N GLU A 62 1.14 -1.73 -18.76
CA GLU A 62 0.47 -2.21 -19.96
C GLU A 62 1.42 -2.00 -21.14
N GLY A 63 1.79 -3.11 -21.79
CA GLY A 63 2.50 -3.11 -23.06
C GLY A 63 1.53 -3.12 -24.24
N LYS A 64 2.04 -3.39 -25.45
CA LYS A 64 1.19 -3.46 -26.65
C LYS A 64 0.22 -4.64 -26.65
N THR A 65 0.61 -5.74 -26.01
CA THR A 65 -0.09 -7.03 -26.06
C THR A 65 -0.35 -7.65 -24.70
N HIS A 66 0.35 -7.19 -23.65
CA HIS A 66 0.31 -7.79 -22.32
C HIS A 66 0.13 -6.73 -21.24
N ARG A 67 -0.46 -7.13 -20.12
CA ARG A 67 -0.63 -6.31 -18.93
C ARG A 67 -0.21 -7.08 -17.70
N ILE A 68 0.35 -6.38 -16.72
CA ILE A 68 0.73 -6.94 -15.43
C ILE A 68 0.34 -6.00 -14.29
N GLU A 69 -0.07 -6.60 -13.19
CA GLU A 69 -0.40 -5.92 -11.95
C GLU A 69 0.46 -6.52 -10.83
N HIS A 70 1.01 -5.64 -10.00
CA HIS A 70 1.88 -5.96 -8.89
C HIS A 70 1.26 -5.42 -7.61
N ILE A 71 1.52 -6.10 -6.50
CA ILE A 71 1.22 -5.62 -5.17
C ILE A 71 2.35 -6.07 -4.23
N SER A 72 2.79 -5.17 -3.35
CA SER A 72 3.81 -5.49 -2.34
C SER A 72 3.53 -4.75 -1.05
N ASP A 73 3.99 -5.35 0.04
CA ASP A 73 4.13 -4.68 1.32
C ASP A 73 5.45 -3.87 1.28
N PRO A 74 5.52 -2.67 1.89
CA PRO A 74 6.76 -1.93 2.02
C PRO A 74 7.62 -2.51 3.15
N THR A 75 8.93 -2.65 2.92
CA THR A 75 9.90 -3.04 3.95
C THR A 75 10.31 -1.86 4.82
N TRP A 76 10.26 -0.66 4.24
CA TRP A 76 10.52 0.59 4.91
C TRP A 76 9.62 1.67 4.31
N ILE A 77 9.12 2.56 5.16
CA ILE A 77 8.24 3.65 4.77
C ILE A 77 8.57 4.89 5.60
N ALA A 78 8.50 6.06 4.99
CA ALA A 78 8.66 7.32 5.69
C ALA A 78 7.71 8.39 5.14
N ILE A 79 7.39 9.34 6.01
CA ILE A 79 6.65 10.55 5.68
C ILE A 79 7.66 11.68 5.56
N LEU A 80 7.72 12.32 4.40
CA LEU A 80 8.59 13.45 4.09
C LEU A 80 7.80 14.74 4.22
N ASP A 81 8.26 15.64 5.09
CA ASP A 81 7.71 16.98 5.33
C ASP A 81 6.17 17.01 5.39
N GLU A 82 5.58 16.01 6.06
CA GLU A 82 4.13 15.85 6.25
C GLU A 82 3.28 15.83 4.97
N THR A 83 3.91 15.66 3.80
CA THR A 83 3.26 15.89 2.50
C THR A 83 3.40 14.71 1.56
N GLU A 84 4.56 14.04 1.57
CA GLU A 84 4.84 12.91 0.70
C GLU A 84 5.15 11.65 1.51
N VAL A 85 4.86 10.51 0.93
CA VAL A 85 5.26 9.21 1.46
C VAL A 85 6.27 8.59 0.49
N ILE A 86 7.36 8.10 1.05
CA ILE A 86 8.36 7.29 0.36
C ILE A 86 8.32 5.87 0.94
N ALA A 87 8.43 4.88 0.06
CA ALA A 87 8.46 3.48 0.45
C ALA A 87 9.55 2.74 -0.32
N HIS A 88 10.20 1.80 0.37
CA HIS A 88 11.03 0.78 -0.24
C HIS A 88 10.28 -0.54 -0.12
N ILE A 89 10.37 -1.37 -1.16
CA ILE A 89 9.83 -2.74 -1.14
C ILE A 89 10.98 -3.73 -1.06
N ASP A 90 10.66 -4.97 -0.67
CA ASP A 90 11.65 -6.05 -0.66
C ASP A 90 12.24 -6.23 -2.06
N PRO A 91 13.57 -6.44 -2.17
CA PRO A 91 14.17 -6.83 -3.43
C PRO A 91 13.52 -8.09 -4.01
N GLN A 92 13.12 -8.01 -5.27
CA GLN A 92 12.43 -9.10 -5.95
C GLN A 92 13.40 -9.90 -6.80
N VAL A 93 13.64 -11.17 -6.47
CA VAL A 93 14.48 -12.06 -7.30
C VAL A 93 13.85 -12.19 -8.68
N LEU A 94 14.65 -12.00 -9.73
CA LEU A 94 14.14 -12.02 -11.10
C LEU A 94 13.78 -13.44 -11.54
N SER A 95 12.64 -13.56 -12.22
CA SER A 95 12.23 -14.77 -12.93
C SER A 95 12.11 -14.50 -14.43
N THR A 96 11.90 -15.55 -15.22
CA THR A 96 11.43 -15.41 -16.60
C THR A 96 9.92 -15.59 -16.62
N VAL A 97 9.24 -14.79 -17.42
CA VAL A 97 7.80 -14.90 -17.66
C VAL A 97 7.60 -15.30 -19.12
N ASP A 98 6.86 -16.38 -19.34
CA ASP A 98 6.32 -16.75 -20.65
C ASP A 98 4.91 -16.14 -20.77
N TRP A 99 4.77 -15.18 -21.68
CA TRP A 99 3.52 -14.45 -21.89
C TRP A 99 2.50 -15.20 -22.75
N ASP A 100 2.90 -16.24 -23.49
CA ASP A 100 2.00 -17.06 -24.29
C ASP A 100 1.31 -18.11 -23.40
N THR A 101 2.05 -18.69 -22.45
CA THR A 101 1.53 -19.69 -21.51
C THR A 101 1.11 -19.12 -20.15
N LEU A 102 1.44 -17.84 -19.88
CA LEU A 102 1.24 -17.16 -18.60
C LEU A 102 1.88 -17.89 -17.42
N SER A 103 3.09 -18.41 -17.65
CA SER A 103 3.89 -19.11 -16.66
C SER A 103 5.13 -18.29 -16.29
N ALA A 104 5.73 -18.59 -15.13
CA ALA A 104 7.00 -18.03 -14.73
C ALA A 104 7.89 -19.10 -14.09
N ASP A 105 9.18 -19.03 -14.36
CA ASP A 105 10.16 -20.03 -13.88
C ASP A 105 11.57 -19.44 -13.70
N TYR A 106 12.47 -20.30 -13.20
CA TYR A 106 13.90 -20.05 -13.05
C TYR A 106 14.75 -20.98 -13.94
N ALA A 107 14.26 -21.34 -15.13
CA ALA A 107 15.00 -22.17 -16.09
C ALA A 107 16.34 -21.51 -16.46
N ASP A 108 16.36 -20.18 -16.54
CA ASP A 108 17.60 -19.39 -16.49
C ASP A 108 18.02 -19.18 -15.03
N SER A 109 18.87 -20.08 -14.53
CA SER A 109 19.38 -20.02 -13.17
C SER A 109 20.26 -18.81 -12.88
N THR A 110 20.74 -18.09 -13.90
CA THR A 110 21.55 -16.88 -13.68
C THR A 110 20.74 -15.74 -13.05
N LYS A 111 19.40 -15.78 -13.20
CA LYS A 111 18.50 -14.80 -12.59
C LYS A 111 18.38 -14.94 -11.08
N LEU A 112 18.75 -16.08 -10.49
CA LEU A 112 18.70 -16.29 -9.04
C LEU A 112 19.64 -15.36 -8.27
N SER A 113 20.71 -14.86 -8.89
CA SER A 113 21.57 -13.84 -8.27
C SER A 113 21.14 -12.41 -8.57
N GLN A 114 20.12 -12.22 -9.41
CA GLN A 114 19.67 -10.92 -9.86
C GLN A 114 18.36 -10.56 -9.19
N GLU A 115 18.23 -9.29 -8.85
CA GLU A 115 17.04 -8.78 -8.21
C GLU A 115 16.67 -7.39 -8.72
N TRP A 116 15.39 -7.08 -8.54
CA TRP A 116 14.85 -5.76 -8.72
C TRP A 116 14.68 -5.06 -7.37
N ARG A 117 15.29 -3.89 -7.22
CA ARG A 117 15.16 -3.01 -6.04
C ARG A 117 14.43 -1.74 -6.43
N VAL A 118 13.50 -1.29 -5.61
CA VAL A 118 12.64 -0.17 -5.97
C VAL A 118 12.45 0.80 -4.81
N VAL A 119 12.51 2.10 -5.13
CA VAL A 119 12.02 3.19 -4.30
C VAL A 119 10.77 3.79 -4.96
N ILE A 120 9.71 3.97 -4.17
CA ILE A 120 8.40 4.42 -4.62
C ILE A 120 7.99 5.67 -3.83
N THR A 121 7.36 6.65 -4.49
CA THR A 121 6.80 7.83 -3.81
C THR A 121 5.35 8.11 -4.19
N THR A 122 4.64 8.86 -3.34
CA THR A 122 3.31 9.39 -3.65
C THR A 122 3.28 10.46 -4.75
N LYS A 123 4.45 10.80 -5.33
CA LYS A 123 4.54 11.60 -6.57
C LYS A 123 4.42 10.74 -7.84
N GLY A 124 4.17 9.44 -7.70
CA GLY A 124 4.12 8.49 -8.80
C GLY A 124 5.50 8.01 -9.24
N GLU A 125 6.57 8.44 -8.58
CA GLU A 125 7.94 8.03 -8.91
C GLU A 125 8.18 6.57 -8.50
N PHE A 126 8.84 5.85 -9.39
CA PHE A 126 9.20 4.44 -9.25
C PHE A 126 10.63 4.30 -9.78
N ASP A 127 11.62 4.43 -8.89
CA ASP A 127 13.02 4.30 -9.28
C ASP A 127 13.50 2.87 -9.07
N ALA A 128 13.72 2.21 -10.19
CA ALA A 128 13.93 0.78 -10.28
C ALA A 128 15.37 0.45 -10.65
N VAL A 129 16.00 -0.47 -9.92
CA VAL A 129 17.37 -0.90 -10.16
C VAL A 129 17.43 -2.42 -10.25
N TRP A 130 18.00 -2.92 -11.35
CA TRP A 130 18.41 -4.31 -11.48
C TRP A 130 19.81 -4.45 -10.91
N TYR A 131 19.96 -5.32 -9.93
CA TYR A 131 21.18 -5.53 -9.19
C TYR A 131 21.57 -7.01 -9.23
N ASP A 132 22.84 -7.28 -9.50
CA ASP A 132 23.43 -8.60 -9.36
C ASP A 132 24.10 -8.70 -8.00
N GLN A 133 23.49 -9.48 -7.11
CA GLN A 133 23.99 -9.69 -5.76
C GLN A 133 25.33 -10.41 -5.73
N ALA A 134 25.53 -11.40 -6.63
CA ALA A 134 26.74 -12.21 -6.60
C ALA A 134 27.99 -11.41 -6.97
N ASN A 135 27.85 -10.46 -7.90
CA ASN A 135 28.94 -9.62 -8.39
C ASN A 135 28.94 -8.20 -7.81
N HIS A 136 28.03 -7.91 -6.88
CA HIS A 136 27.81 -6.59 -6.29
C HIS A 136 27.67 -5.45 -7.32
N LYS A 137 26.96 -5.70 -8.42
CA LYS A 137 26.95 -4.81 -9.59
C LYS A 137 25.54 -4.34 -9.93
N VAL A 138 25.39 -3.04 -10.15
CA VAL A 138 24.19 -2.51 -10.82
C VAL A 138 24.22 -2.91 -12.28
N LEU A 139 23.22 -3.68 -12.71
CA LEU A 139 23.06 -4.09 -14.10
C LEU A 139 22.36 -2.99 -14.90
N GLN A 140 21.33 -2.38 -14.31
CA GLN A 140 20.54 -1.35 -14.95
C GLN A 140 19.82 -0.48 -13.91
N ARG A 141 19.69 0.81 -14.18
CA ARG A 141 18.76 1.71 -13.49
C ARG A 141 17.69 2.16 -14.48
N TRP A 142 16.44 2.13 -14.06
CA TRP A 142 15.28 2.53 -14.85
C TRP A 142 14.29 3.31 -13.97
N PRO A 143 14.43 4.64 -13.91
CA PRO A 143 13.41 5.49 -13.29
C PRO A 143 12.14 5.53 -14.15
N GLN A 144 10.99 5.32 -13.53
CA GLN A 144 9.67 5.34 -14.17
C GLN A 144 8.67 6.09 -13.31
N ASN A 145 7.51 6.37 -13.90
CA ASN A 145 6.35 6.85 -13.16
C ASN A 145 5.17 5.91 -13.38
N HIS A 146 4.46 5.55 -12.30
CA HIS A 146 3.29 4.68 -12.34
C HIS A 146 2.07 5.30 -11.69
N VAL A 147 0.91 4.86 -12.18
CA VAL A 147 -0.33 4.94 -11.42
C VAL A 147 -0.22 3.93 -10.27
N MET A 148 -0.43 4.38 -9.05
CA MET A 148 -0.26 3.55 -7.85
C MET A 148 -1.46 3.65 -6.94
N THR A 149 -1.80 2.53 -6.31
CA THR A 149 -2.86 2.46 -5.29
C THR A 149 -2.24 2.03 -3.96
N TRP A 150 -2.52 2.80 -2.92
CA TRP A 150 -2.08 2.58 -1.56
C TRP A 150 -3.26 2.07 -0.75
N PHE A 151 -3.12 0.84 -0.27
CA PHE A 151 -4.10 0.17 0.56
C PHE A 151 -3.68 0.22 2.01
N VAL A 152 -4.68 0.29 2.87
CA VAL A 152 -4.54 0.24 4.31
C VAL A 152 -5.40 -0.89 4.84
N LYS A 153 -4.90 -1.62 5.82
CA LYS A 153 -5.70 -2.58 6.58
C LYS A 153 -6.32 -1.93 7.80
N GLY A 154 -7.62 -2.13 7.97
CA GLY A 154 -8.35 -1.62 9.14
C GLY A 154 -8.84 -0.18 9.00
N VAL A 155 -9.33 0.38 10.10
CA VAL A 155 -9.89 1.73 10.15
C VAL A 155 -8.76 2.76 10.32
N VAL A 156 -8.83 3.84 9.53
CA VAL A 156 -7.92 4.99 9.65
C VAL A 156 -8.54 6.02 10.59
N LYS A 157 -7.83 6.37 11.67
CA LYS A 157 -8.21 7.50 12.52
C LYS A 157 -7.67 8.79 11.93
N GLU A 158 -8.52 9.79 11.82
CA GLU A 158 -8.10 11.12 11.36
C GLU A 158 -7.23 11.84 12.40
N ASN A 159 -6.48 12.85 11.94
CA ASN A 159 -5.67 13.75 12.78
C ASN A 159 -4.62 13.02 13.62
N ALA A 160 -3.96 12.01 13.04
CA ALA A 160 -2.90 11.30 13.73
C ALA A 160 -1.68 12.21 13.93
N ALA A 161 -1.17 12.24 15.17
CA ALA A 161 -0.04 13.08 15.53
C ALA A 161 1.23 12.65 14.77
N PRO A 162 2.10 13.59 14.37
CA PRO A 162 3.40 13.27 13.80
C PRO A 162 4.23 12.41 14.75
N PHE A 163 4.98 11.43 14.21
CA PHE A 163 5.90 10.60 15.00
C PHE A 163 6.99 11.42 15.70
N TYR A 164 7.43 12.51 15.06
CA TYR A 164 8.48 13.38 15.54
C TYR A 164 7.96 14.81 15.66
N GLN A 165 8.20 15.42 16.82
CA GLN A 165 7.94 16.83 17.08
C GLN A 165 9.24 17.42 17.66
N PRO A 166 9.88 18.40 16.99
CA PRO A 166 11.04 19.07 17.56
C PRO A 166 10.63 19.82 18.83
N LYS A 167 11.50 19.78 19.85
CA LYS A 167 11.32 20.53 21.10
C LYS A 167 11.62 22.01 20.91
#